data_AF-A0AAN8GAC7-F1
#
_entry.id   AF-A0AAN8GAC7-F1
#
_cell.length_a   1.000
_cell.length_b   1.000
_cell.length_c   1.000
_cell.angle_alpha   90.00
_cell.angle_beta   90.00
_cell.angle_gamma   90.00
#
_symmetry.space_group_name_H-M   'P 1'
#
loop_
_entity.id
_entity.type
_entity.pdbx_description
1 polymer ?
#
loop_
_entity_poly.entity_id
_entity_poly.type
_entity_poly.pdbx_seq_one_letter_code
_entity_poly.pdbx_strand_id
1 'polypeptide(L)' 'MDSIDPELRDVLLCLGNSQVNAIFLAHLPERDIVPPPATDNSSRQIREAWIKAKYVERRFA' A
#
# COMPACT_ATOMS: atom_id res chain seq x y z
N MET A 1 -6.71 20.23 7.29
CA MET A 1 -6.19 19.86 5.97
C MET A 1 -4.83 20.50 5.85
N ASP A 2 -3.86 19.72 5.40
CA ASP A 2 -2.48 20.17 5.29
C ASP A 2 -2.25 20.88 3.94
N SER A 3 -1.36 21.87 3.92
CA SER A 3 -0.90 22.50 2.67
C SER A 3 0.01 21.54 1.90
N ILE A 4 -0.08 21.56 0.56
CA ILE A 4 0.74 20.71 -0.32
C ILE A 4 1.64 21.61 -1.17
N ASP A 5 2.95 21.47 -1.01
CA ASP A 5 3.91 22.18 -1.83
C ASP A 5 3.85 21.71 -3.30
N PRO A 6 4.13 22.58 -4.28
CA PRO A 6 4.08 22.20 -5.70
C PRO A 6 4.93 20.97 -6.02
N GLU A 7 6.14 20.87 -5.44
CA GLU A 7 7.04 19.74 -5.65
C GLU A 7 6.48 18.43 -5.08
N LEU A 8 5.85 18.47 -3.90
CA LEU A 8 5.19 17.31 -3.30
C LEU A 8 4.01 16.85 -4.17
N ARG A 9 3.26 17.80 -4.73
CA ARG A 9 2.16 17.51 -5.66
C ARG A 9 2.68 16.78 -6.90
N ASP A 10 3.79 17.23 -7.48
CA ASP A 10 4.38 16.59 -8.66
C ASP A 10 4.83 15.15 -8.37
N VAL A 11 5.42 14.90 -7.20
CA VAL A 11 5.76 13.53 -6.77
C VAL A 11 4.51 12.64 -6.68
N LEU A 12 3.43 13.13 -6.07
CA LEU A 12 2.18 12.37 -5.94
C LEU A 12 1.57 12.03 -7.31
N LEU A 13 1.59 12.98 -8.25
CA LEU A 13 1.12 12.80 -9.62
C LEU A 13 2.00 11.84 -10.42
N CYS A 14 3.32 11.90 -10.23
CA CYS A 14 4.28 11.05 -10.92
C CYS A 14 4.30 9.61 -10.43
N LEU A 15 3.93 9.33 -9.17
CA LEU A 15 3.90 7.97 -8.62
C LEU A 15 2.49 7.38 -8.71
N GLY A 16 1.57 7.90 -7.91
CA GLY A 16 0.23 7.35 -7.74
C GLY A 16 0.20 5.92 -7.18
N ASN A 17 -1.01 5.46 -6.83
CA ASN A 17 -1.19 4.14 -6.25
C ASN A 17 -0.83 3.00 -7.21
N SER A 18 -1.01 3.20 -8.53
CA SER A 18 -0.71 2.18 -9.53
C SER A 18 0.78 1.83 -9.58
N GLN A 19 1.68 2.81 -9.66
CA GLN A 19 3.13 2.51 -9.66
C GLN A 19 3.61 1.99 -8.31
N VAL A 20 3.11 2.54 -7.21
CA VAL A 20 3.44 2.05 -5.87
C VAL A 20 3.02 0.59 -5.70
N ASN A 21 1.82 0.22 -6.16
CA ASN A 21 1.34 -1.16 -6.09
C ASN A 21 2.11 -2.09 -7.03
N ALA A 22 2.49 -1.64 -8.22
CA ALA A 22 3.33 -2.41 -9.14
C ALA A 22 4.68 -2.81 -8.52
N ILE A 23 5.16 -2.06 -7.52
CA ILE A 23 6.37 -2.38 -6.76
C ILE A 23 6.03 -3.23 -5.54
N PHE A 24 5.17 -2.73 -4.65
CA PHE A 24 4.97 -3.35 -3.33
C PHE A 24 4.04 -4.57 -3.33
N LEU A 25 3.37 -4.87 -4.45
CA LEU A 25 2.50 -6.02 -4.65
C LEU A 25 2.91 -6.85 -5.88
N ALA A 26 4.13 -6.67 -6.38
CA ALA A 26 4.64 -7.33 -7.59
C ALA A 26 4.51 -8.86 -7.54
N HIS A 27 4.76 -9.45 -6.37
CA HIS A 27 4.75 -10.89 -6.11
C HIS A 27 3.57 -11.30 -5.22
N LEU A 28 2.48 -10.53 -5.20
CA LEU A 28 1.30 -10.87 -4.42
C LEU A 28 0.66 -12.16 -4.97
N PRO A 29 0.48 -13.22 -4.15
CA PRO A 29 -0.12 -14.45 -4.63
C PRO A 29 -1.61 -14.26 -4.92
N GLU A 30 -2.13 -15.02 -5.89
CA GLU A 30 -3.55 -14.95 -6.29
C GLU A 30 -4.50 -15.56 -5.25
N ARG A 31 -3.98 -16.42 -4.36
CA ARG A 31 -4.73 -17.16 -3.34
C ARG A 31 -3.95 -17.21 -2.02
N ASP A 32 -4.67 -17.49 -0.94
CA ASP A 32 -4.11 -17.72 0.40
C ASP A 32 -3.20 -16.58 0.90
N ILE A 33 -3.59 -15.34 0.58
CA ILE A 33 -2.86 -14.14 0.99
C ILE A 33 -2.95 -13.96 2.51
N VAL A 34 -1.80 -13.97 3.19
CA VAL A 34 -1.72 -13.76 4.64
C VAL A 34 -0.73 -12.63 4.98
N PRO A 35 -1.16 -11.56 5.69
CA PRO A 35 -2.54 -11.28 6.13
C PRO A 35 -3.46 -10.92 4.94
N PRO A 36 -4.80 -11.06 5.07
CA PRO A 36 -5.71 -10.73 3.99
C PRO A 36 -5.60 -9.25 3.60
N PRO A 37 -5.81 -8.89 2.32
CA PRO A 37 -5.84 -7.50 1.89
C PRO A 37 -6.83 -6.69 2.71
N ALA A 38 -6.40 -5.52 3.16
CA ALA A 38 -7.27 -4.60 3.88
C ALA A 38 -8.36 -4.04 2.94
N THR A 39 -9.60 -4.06 3.42
CA THR A 39 -10.76 -3.42 2.79
C THR A 39 -11.27 -2.30 3.69
N ASP A 40 -12.20 -1.47 3.19
CA ASP A 40 -12.76 -0.35 3.96
C ASP A 40 -13.42 -0.82 5.27
N ASN A 41 -14.03 -2.01 5.24
CA ASN A 41 -14.71 -2.63 6.39
C ASN A 41 -13.76 -3.44 7.30
N SER A 42 -12.47 -3.54 6.96
CA SER A 42 -11.51 -4.28 7.78
C SER A 42 -11.31 -3.63 9.15
N SER A 43 -11.13 -4.45 10.19
CA SER A 43 -10.76 -3.94 11.52
C SER A 43 -9.39 -3.24 11.48
N ARG A 44 -9.12 -2.37 12.47
CA ARG A 44 -7.83 -1.69 12.61
C ARG A 44 -6.65 -2.68 12.58
N GLN A 45 -6.79 -3.80 13.27
CA GLN A 45 -5.76 -4.85 13.36
C GLN A 45 -5.44 -5.46 11.99
N ILE A 46 -6.46 -5.72 11.17
CA ILE A 46 -6.27 -6.25 9.81
C ILE A 46 -5.56 -5.22 8.93
N ARG A 47 -5.94 -3.93 9.01
CA ARG A 47 -5.27 -2.86 8.24
C ARG A 47 -3.81 -2.72 8.64
N GLU A 48 -3.51 -2.71 9.94
CA GLU A 48 -2.13 -2.62 10.44
C GLU A 48 -1.28 -3.80 9.99
N ALA A 49 -1.81 -5.03 10.09
CA ALA A 49 -1.11 -6.23 9.63
C ALA A 49 -0.80 -6.15 8.13
N TRP A 50 -1.77 -5.72 7.31
CA TRP A 50 -1.59 -5.56 5.86
C TRP A 50 -0.55 -4.49 5.53
N ILE A 51 -0.63 -3.31 6.16
CA ILE A 51 0.31 -2.21 5.96
C ILE A 51 1.73 -2.63 6.35
N LYS A 52 1.89 -3.34 7.48
CA LYS A 52 3.18 -3.85 7.93
C LYS A 52 3.76 -4.88 6.95
N ALA A 53 2.94 -5.85 6.51
CA ALA A 53 3.35 -6.85 5.54
C ALA A 53 3.79 -6.21 4.21
N LYS A 54 3.04 -5.20 3.74
CA LYS A 54 3.29 -4.50 2.48
C LYS A 54 4.54 -3.63 2.51
N TYR A 55 4.68 -2.75 3.51
CA TYR A 55 5.70 -1.69 3.47
C TYR A 55 6.89 -1.91 4.39
N VAL A 56 6.71 -2.56 5.54
CA VAL A 56 7.80 -2.79 6.52
C VAL A 56 8.53 -4.08 6.18
N GLU A 57 7.77 -5.16 6.05
CA GLU A 57 8.32 -6.49 5.81
C GLU A 57 8.54 -6.75 4.31
N ARG A 58 7.97 -5.91 3.45
CA ARG A 58 8.09 -5.96 1.98
C ARG A 58 7.80 -7.34 1.39
N ARG A 59 6.81 -8.06 1.96
CA ARG A 59 6.55 -9.48 1.66
C ARG A 59 6.21 -9.78 0.21
N PHE A 60 5.69 -8.80 -0.51
CA PHE A 60 5.18 -8.96 -1.88
C PHE A 60 5.94 -8.09 -2.90
N ALA A 61 7.00 -7.41 -2.46
CA ALA A 61 7.84 -6.59 -3.31
C ALA A 61 8.93 -7.40 -4.02
#